data_AF-A0A4Y8ATV0-F1
#
_entry.id   AF-A0A4Y8ATV0-F1
#
_cell.length_a   1.000
_cell.length_b   1.000
_cell.length_c   1.000
_cell.angle_alpha   90.00
_cell.angle_beta   90.00
_cell.angle_gamma   90.00
#
_symmetry.space_group_name_H-M   'P 1'
#
loop_
_entity.id
_entity.type
_entity.pdbx_description
1 polymer ?
#
loop_
_entity_poly.entity_id
_entity_poly.type
_entity_poly.pdbx_seq_one_letter_code
_entity_poly.pdbx_strand_id
1 'polypeptide(L)'
;MTDKIERLKSFDSEKLIDIVKNYRQYGYDENLRNDTLEILKKRGIDKEQLILTGNYKNQNYDSAKDIYESFNRNSKKALILYGVVLLMSILTAIISSDKLIFLSSAMLIINLILIGLFIIFLIKSMINQSQFHKAIGKKNDSEFMLIFLVLGISLYFILYFYFRNKMNEQMSLIE
;
A
#
# COMPACT_ATOMS: atom_id res chain seq x y z
N MET A 1 -24.38 -8.26 -19.31
CA MET A 1 -23.10 -8.60 -19.97
C MET A 1 -23.04 -8.03 -21.39
N THR A 2 -24.11 -8.16 -22.18
CA THR A 2 -24.24 -7.64 -23.56
C THR A 2 -24.00 -6.13 -23.69
N ASP A 3 -24.54 -5.33 -22.77
CA ASP A 3 -24.45 -3.86 -22.77
C ASP A 3 -23.01 -3.32 -22.61
N LYS A 4 -22.18 -3.96 -21.77
CA LYS A 4 -20.77 -3.58 -21.58
C LYS A 4 -19.93 -3.76 -22.85
N ILE A 5 -20.11 -4.89 -23.53
CA ILE A 5 -19.36 -5.21 -24.76
C ILE A 5 -19.78 -4.28 -25.91
N GLU A 6 -21.06 -3.94 -25.99
CA GLU A 6 -21.58 -2.99 -26.99
C GLU A 6 -21.00 -1.59 -26.79
N ARG A 7 -20.90 -1.14 -25.53
CA ARG A 7 -20.21 0.09 -25.18
C ARG A 7 -18.71 0.05 -25.51
N LEU A 8 -18.01 -1.05 -25.24
CA LEU A 8 -16.60 -1.22 -25.64
C LEU A 8 -16.40 -1.08 -27.15
N LYS A 9 -17.30 -1.66 -27.96
CA LYS A 9 -17.21 -1.56 -29.43
C LYS A 9 -17.33 -0.13 -29.95
N SER A 10 -18.01 0.76 -29.21
CA SER A 10 -18.14 2.18 -29.57
C SER A 10 -16.86 2.99 -29.36
N PHE A 11 -15.90 2.49 -28.58
CA PHE A 11 -14.64 3.20 -28.33
C PHE A 11 -13.67 3.04 -29.50
N ASP A 12 -12.85 4.06 -29.73
CA ASP A 12 -11.71 3.99 -30.66
C ASP A 12 -10.61 3.05 -30.14
N SER A 13 -9.63 2.75 -30.99
CA SER A 13 -8.57 1.81 -30.64
C SER A 13 -7.64 2.33 -29.56
N GLU A 14 -7.37 3.64 -29.49
CA GLU A 14 -6.49 4.24 -28.47
C GLU A 14 -7.09 4.06 -27.07
N LYS A 15 -8.39 4.32 -26.93
CA LYS A 15 -9.11 4.14 -25.68
C LYS A 15 -9.20 2.67 -25.26
N LEU A 16 -9.35 1.75 -26.21
CA LEU A 16 -9.30 0.31 -25.90
C LEU A 16 -7.90 -0.13 -25.45
N ILE A 17 -6.84 0.42 -26.08
CA ILE A 17 -5.46 0.18 -25.66
C ILE A 17 -5.24 0.69 -24.23
N ASP A 18 -5.70 1.89 -23.92
CA ASP A 18 -5.63 2.46 -22.56
C ASP A 18 -6.36 1.57 -21.54
N ILE A 19 -7.57 1.11 -21.85
CA ILE A 19 -8.32 0.18 -21.00
C ILE A 19 -7.52 -1.11 -20.76
N VAL A 20 -6.90 -1.71 -21.79
CA VAL A 20 -6.07 -2.92 -21.63
C VAL A 20 -4.87 -2.66 -20.71
N LYS A 21 -4.18 -1.53 -20.91
CA LYS A 21 -2.99 -1.15 -20.14
C LYS A 21 -3.32 -0.93 -18.66
N ASN A 22 -4.42 -0.22 -18.41
CA ASN A 22 -4.77 0.37 -17.10
C ASN A 22 -5.97 -0.29 -16.41
N TYR A 23 -6.47 -1.44 -16.90
CA TYR A 23 -7.68 -2.10 -16.38
C TYR A 23 -7.71 -2.25 -14.85
N ARG A 24 -6.58 -2.62 -14.22
CA ARG A 24 -6.47 -2.78 -12.75
C ARG A 24 -6.57 -1.47 -11.99
N GLN A 25 -6.08 -0.38 -12.57
CA GLN A 25 -6.17 0.96 -11.99
C GLN A 25 -7.61 1.47 -12.08
N TYR A 26 -8.31 1.16 -13.16
CA TYR A 26 -9.73 1.46 -13.35
C TYR A 26 -10.68 0.53 -12.58
N GLY A 27 -10.15 -0.48 -11.88
CA GLY A 27 -10.96 -1.44 -11.13
C GLY A 27 -11.73 -2.44 -12.01
N TYR A 28 -11.31 -2.62 -13.26
CA TYR A 28 -11.86 -3.62 -14.16
C TYR A 28 -11.25 -5.00 -13.90
N ASP A 29 -12.04 -6.04 -14.18
CA ASP A 29 -11.61 -7.43 -14.06
C ASP A 29 -10.88 -7.93 -15.33
N GLU A 30 -10.29 -9.12 -15.22
CA GLU A 30 -9.59 -9.78 -16.35
C GLU A 30 -10.53 -10.10 -17.51
N ASN A 31 -11.84 -10.34 -17.25
CA ASN A 31 -12.79 -10.67 -18.31
C ASN A 31 -13.01 -9.48 -19.24
N LEU A 32 -13.24 -8.28 -18.68
CA LEU A 32 -13.36 -7.06 -19.47
C LEU A 32 -12.09 -6.78 -20.28
N ARG A 33 -10.92 -7.05 -19.70
CA ARG A 33 -9.64 -6.90 -20.39
C ARG A 33 -9.53 -7.88 -21.57
N ASN A 34 -9.90 -9.14 -21.37
CA ASN A 34 -9.89 -10.16 -22.42
C ASN A 34 -10.87 -9.81 -23.55
N ASP A 35 -12.09 -9.38 -23.22
CA ASP A 35 -13.07 -8.90 -24.21
C ASP A 35 -12.52 -7.72 -25.01
N THR A 36 -11.83 -6.79 -24.35
CA THR A 36 -11.19 -5.63 -24.98
C THR A 36 -10.06 -6.06 -25.93
N LEU A 37 -9.23 -7.03 -25.53
CA LEU A 37 -8.19 -7.62 -26.37
C LEU A 37 -8.77 -8.30 -27.62
N GLU A 38 -9.91 -8.99 -27.50
CA GLU A 38 -10.58 -9.59 -28.66
C GLU A 38 -11.08 -8.54 -29.65
N ILE A 39 -11.61 -7.41 -29.17
CA ILE A 39 -12.03 -6.30 -30.03
C ILE A 39 -10.83 -5.68 -30.74
N LEU A 40 -9.71 -5.45 -30.03
CA LEU A 40 -8.47 -4.95 -30.63
C LEU A 40 -7.92 -5.91 -31.69
N LYS A 41 -7.95 -7.22 -31.42
CA LYS A 41 -7.54 -8.24 -32.39
C LYS A 41 -8.37 -8.19 -33.67
N LYS A 42 -9.70 -8.03 -33.56
CA LYS A 42 -10.60 -7.83 -34.72
C LYS A 42 -10.29 -6.54 -35.50
N ARG A 43 -9.64 -5.57 -34.87
CA ARG A 43 -9.18 -4.31 -35.50
C ARG A 43 -7.72 -4.38 -35.98
N GLY A 44 -7.11 -5.56 -35.97
CA GLY A 44 -5.74 -5.77 -36.45
C GLY A 44 -4.64 -5.38 -35.45
N ILE A 45 -4.98 -5.11 -34.19
CA ILE A 45 -4.01 -4.81 -33.13
C ILE A 45 -3.83 -6.07 -32.28
N ASP A 46 -2.64 -6.65 -32.38
CA ASP A 46 -2.29 -7.89 -31.69
C ASP A 46 -1.77 -7.63 -30.27
N LYS A 47 -1.94 -8.61 -29.38
CA LYS A 47 -1.35 -8.61 -28.04
C LYS A 47 0.18 -8.49 -28.11
N GLU A 48 0.83 -9.16 -29.05
CA GLU A 48 2.27 -9.12 -29.25
C GLU A 48 2.73 -7.69 -29.57
N GLN A 49 1.98 -6.97 -30.41
CA GLN A 49 2.21 -5.55 -30.68
C GLN A 49 2.05 -4.70 -29.41
N LEU A 50 1.02 -4.96 -28.59
CA LEU A 50 0.83 -4.25 -27.32
C LEU A 50 1.97 -4.51 -26.34
N ILE A 51 2.55 -5.73 -26.34
CA ILE A 51 3.71 -6.06 -25.49
C ILE A 51 4.95 -5.32 -25.99
N LEU A 52 5.24 -5.38 -27.29
CA LEU A 52 6.41 -4.74 -27.90
C LEU A 52 6.39 -3.21 -27.75
N THR A 53 5.20 -2.61 -27.74
CA THR A 53 5.00 -1.17 -27.57
C THR A 53 4.83 -0.72 -26.11
N GLY A 54 4.87 -1.65 -25.15
CA GLY A 54 4.71 -1.34 -23.72
C GLY A 54 3.27 -1.00 -23.28
N ASN A 55 2.28 -1.22 -24.15
CA ASN A 55 0.87 -0.91 -23.92
C ASN A 55 0.04 -2.07 -23.35
N TYR A 56 0.65 -3.24 -23.15
CA TYR A 56 -0.08 -4.41 -22.63
C TYR A 56 -0.35 -4.35 -21.11
N LYS A 57 0.52 -3.66 -20.35
CA LYS A 57 0.49 -3.64 -18.89
C LYS A 57 1.11 -2.35 -18.35
N ASN A 58 0.43 -1.70 -17.40
CA ASN A 58 1.02 -0.61 -16.64
C ASN A 58 1.99 -1.14 -15.57
N GLN A 59 3.27 -1.28 -15.95
CA GLN A 59 4.32 -1.77 -15.05
C GLN A 59 4.55 -0.85 -13.85
N ASN A 60 4.40 0.47 -14.02
CA ASN A 60 4.58 1.45 -12.95
C ASN A 60 3.48 1.29 -11.90
N TYR A 61 2.22 1.20 -12.35
CA TYR A 61 1.07 0.97 -11.47
C TYR A 61 1.20 -0.35 -10.72
N ASP A 62 1.49 -1.46 -11.42
CA ASP A 62 1.60 -2.77 -10.77
C ASP A 62 2.74 -2.80 -9.74
N SER A 63 3.91 -2.25 -10.08
CA SER A 63 5.04 -2.16 -9.13
C SER A 63 4.70 -1.29 -7.92
N ALA A 64 4.05 -0.13 -8.14
CA ALA A 64 3.62 0.75 -7.08
C ALA A 64 2.55 0.09 -6.18
N LYS A 65 1.63 -0.66 -6.77
CA LYS A 65 0.58 -1.40 -6.05
C LYS A 65 1.17 -2.47 -5.14
N ASP A 66 2.12 -3.26 -5.63
CA ASP A 66 2.79 -4.30 -4.83
C ASP A 66 3.53 -3.70 -3.62
N ILE A 67 4.17 -2.54 -3.81
CA ILE A 67 4.82 -1.79 -2.74
C ILE A 67 3.79 -1.23 -1.76
N TYR A 68 2.68 -0.68 -2.25
CA TYR A 68 1.59 -0.17 -1.41
C TYR A 68 0.93 -1.27 -0.56
N GLU A 69 0.70 -2.46 -1.12
CA GLU A 69 0.19 -3.60 -0.36
C GLU A 69 1.18 -4.05 0.72
N SER A 70 2.49 -4.01 0.40
CA SER A 70 3.54 -4.27 1.38
C SER A 70 3.62 -3.21 2.46
N PHE A 71 3.42 -1.93 2.12
CA PHE A 71 3.25 -0.85 3.09
C PHE A 71 2.07 -1.16 4.02
N ASN A 72 0.87 -1.39 3.47
CA ASN A 72 -0.35 -1.67 4.24
C ASN A 72 -0.20 -2.86 5.20
N ARG A 73 0.47 -3.92 4.76
CA ARG A 73 0.72 -5.10 5.60
C ARG A 73 1.65 -4.78 6.78
N ASN A 74 2.74 -4.06 6.54
CA ASN A 74 3.71 -3.73 7.59
C ASN A 74 3.20 -2.63 8.53
N SER A 75 2.57 -1.58 7.99
CA SER A 75 2.00 -0.48 8.77
C SER A 75 0.85 -0.96 9.66
N LYS A 76 0.00 -1.89 9.19
CA LYS A 76 -1.05 -2.50 10.01
C LYS A 76 -0.47 -3.33 11.16
N LYS A 77 0.60 -4.11 10.92
CA LYS A 77 1.28 -4.86 11.99
C LYS A 77 1.87 -3.93 13.04
N ALA A 78 2.53 -2.85 12.60
CA ALA A 78 3.04 -1.81 13.49
C ALA A 78 1.91 -1.15 14.29
N LEU A 79 0.75 -0.88 13.69
CA LEU A 79 -0.40 -0.29 14.39
C LEU A 79 -0.95 -1.18 15.50
N ILE A 80 -1.07 -2.49 15.21
CA ILE A 80 -1.53 -3.47 16.19
C ILE A 80 -0.54 -3.55 17.35
N LEU A 81 0.76 -3.67 17.05
CA LEU A 81 1.81 -3.72 18.08
C LEU A 81 1.86 -2.44 18.91
N TYR A 82 1.68 -1.28 18.28
CA TYR A 82 1.59 0.01 18.95
C TYR A 82 0.47 0.04 20.00
N GLY A 83 -0.74 -0.40 19.62
CA GLY A 83 -1.87 -0.50 20.55
C GLY A 83 -1.58 -1.48 21.70
N VAL A 84 -0.99 -2.64 21.40
CA VAL A 84 -0.62 -3.64 22.43
C VAL A 84 0.43 -3.08 23.39
N VAL A 85 1.49 -2.43 22.89
CA VAL A 85 2.53 -1.81 23.73
C VAL A 85 1.94 -0.74 24.64
N LEU A 86 1.04 0.11 24.14
CA LEU A 86 0.37 1.12 24.96
C LEU A 86 -0.47 0.49 26.07
N LEU A 87 -1.31 -0.49 25.73
CA LEU A 87 -2.14 -1.20 26.71
C LEU A 87 -1.31 -1.91 27.77
N MET A 88 -0.24 -2.61 27.36
CA MET A 88 0.68 -3.28 28.27
C MET A 88 1.39 -2.30 29.18
N SER A 89 1.81 -1.14 28.66
CA SER A 89 2.49 -0.11 29.46
C SER A 89 1.57 0.45 30.55
N ILE A 90 0.29 0.70 30.23
CA ILE A 90 -0.72 1.13 31.20
C ILE A 90 -0.96 0.04 32.25
N LEU A 91 -1.12 -1.22 31.81
CA LEU A 91 -1.38 -2.34 32.71
C LEU A 91 -0.21 -2.57 33.69
N THR A 92 1.03 -2.52 33.20
CA THR A 92 2.23 -2.64 34.04
C THR A 92 2.32 -1.49 35.06
N ALA A 93 1.96 -0.26 34.68
CA ALA A 93 1.94 0.89 35.59
C ALA A 93 0.89 0.76 36.72
N ILE A 94 -0.24 0.09 36.45
CA ILE A 94 -1.27 -0.16 37.48
C ILE A 94 -0.84 -1.29 38.44
N ILE A 95 -0.17 -2.32 37.92
CA ILE A 95 0.25 -3.51 38.70
C ILE A 95 1.47 -3.23 39.58
N SER A 96 2.22 -2.13 39.35
CA SER A 96 3.47 -1.82 40.03
C SER A 96 3.25 -1.57 41.53
N SER A 97 3.22 -2.65 42.30
CA SER A 97 3.11 -2.69 43.74
C SER A 97 4.24 -3.57 44.28
N ASP A 98 4.78 -3.22 45.45
CA ASP A 98 5.94 -3.92 46.04
C ASP A 98 5.72 -5.44 46.22
N LYS A 99 4.47 -5.90 46.26
CA LYS A 99 4.12 -7.32 46.42
C LYS A 99 4.24 -8.14 45.14
N LEU A 100 4.30 -7.50 43.96
CA LEU A 100 4.26 -8.16 42.64
C LEU A 100 5.49 -7.83 41.77
N ILE A 101 6.63 -7.53 42.40
CA ILE A 101 7.86 -7.13 41.72
C ILE A 101 8.27 -8.10 40.61
N PHE A 102 8.28 -9.42 40.87
CA PHE A 102 8.65 -10.42 39.86
C PHE A 102 7.76 -10.39 38.61
N LEU A 103 6.43 -10.24 38.80
CA LEU A 103 5.48 -10.15 37.70
C LEU A 103 5.67 -8.87 36.88
N SER A 104 5.84 -7.73 37.57
CA SER A 104 6.06 -6.44 36.92
C SER A 104 7.35 -6.42 36.09
N SER A 105 8.44 -6.99 36.60
CA SER A 105 9.71 -7.12 35.88
C SER A 105 9.59 -8.01 34.63
N ALA A 106 8.89 -9.14 34.73
CA ALA A 106 8.64 -10.01 33.58
C ALA A 106 7.81 -9.29 32.49
N MET A 107 6.77 -8.57 32.88
CA MET A 107 5.95 -7.78 31.93
C MET A 107 6.77 -6.68 31.25
N LEU A 108 7.69 -6.01 31.95
CA LEU A 108 8.57 -5.01 31.36
C LEU A 108 9.48 -5.62 30.28
N ILE A 109 10.07 -6.79 30.53
CA ILE A 109 10.92 -7.48 29.54
C ILE A 109 10.10 -7.84 28.29
N ILE A 110 8.89 -8.38 28.48
CA ILE A 110 7.98 -8.69 27.36
C ILE A 110 7.63 -7.41 26.58
N ASN A 111 7.34 -6.31 27.28
CA ASN A 111 7.00 -5.04 26.66
C ASN A 111 8.17 -4.48 25.82
N LEU A 112 9.42 -4.61 26.30
CA LEU A 112 10.62 -4.24 25.54
C LEU A 112 10.76 -5.04 24.24
N ILE A 113 10.48 -6.34 24.27
CA ILE A 113 10.49 -7.18 23.06
C ILE A 113 9.41 -6.72 22.07
N LEU A 114 8.21 -6.41 22.55
CA LEU A 114 7.10 -5.91 21.72
C LEU A 114 7.43 -4.54 21.09
N ILE A 115 8.09 -3.65 21.83
CA ILE A 115 8.60 -2.38 21.32
C ILE A 115 9.62 -2.62 20.20
N GLY A 116 10.55 -3.56 20.38
CA GLY A 116 11.51 -3.93 19.34
C GLY A 116 10.81 -4.42 18.07
N LEU A 117 9.82 -5.30 18.20
CA LEU A 117 9.01 -5.78 17.07
C LEU A 117 8.24 -4.65 16.39
N PHE A 118 7.66 -3.74 17.16
CA PHE A 118 6.98 -2.55 16.65
C PHE A 118 7.92 -1.72 15.77
N ILE A 119 9.12 -1.40 16.27
CA ILE A 119 10.13 -0.62 15.55
C ILE A 119 10.53 -1.32 14.24
N ILE A 120 10.69 -2.65 14.24
CA ILE A 120 11.01 -3.41 13.01
C ILE A 120 9.93 -3.22 11.94
N PHE A 121 8.66 -3.39 12.29
CA PHE A 121 7.57 -3.21 11.32
C PHE A 121 7.38 -1.75 10.91
N LEU A 122 7.67 -0.81 11.82
CA LEU A 122 7.68 0.61 11.53
C LEU A 122 8.71 0.95 10.46
N ILE A 123 9.96 0.52 10.63
CA ILE A 123 11.04 0.75 9.66
C ILE A 123 10.67 0.12 8.30
N LYS A 124 10.15 -1.11 8.28
CA LYS A 124 9.68 -1.75 7.04
C LYS A 124 8.59 -0.93 6.35
N SER A 125 7.65 -0.38 7.10
CA SER A 125 6.61 0.51 6.56
C SER A 125 7.23 1.76 5.92
N MET A 126 8.20 2.40 6.58
CA MET A 126 8.86 3.60 6.06
C MET A 126 9.69 3.31 4.79
N ILE A 127 10.36 2.16 4.73
CA ILE A 127 11.08 1.71 3.53
C ILE A 127 10.10 1.54 2.37
N ASN A 128 8.98 0.86 2.57
CA ASN A 128 7.98 0.65 1.53
C ASN A 128 7.38 1.97 1.07
N GLN A 129 7.10 2.90 1.99
CA GLN A 129 6.65 4.23 1.63
C GLN A 129 7.68 4.96 0.75
N SER A 130 8.96 4.93 1.11
CA SER A 130 9.99 5.58 0.30
C SER A 130 10.15 4.94 -1.07
N GLN A 131 10.11 3.61 -1.15
CA GLN A 131 10.13 2.87 -2.41
C GLN A 131 8.92 3.22 -3.28
N PHE A 132 7.74 3.38 -2.69
CA PHE A 132 6.53 3.80 -3.39
C PHE A 132 6.71 5.17 -4.04
N HIS A 133 7.21 6.17 -3.28
CA HIS A 133 7.45 7.52 -3.81
C HIS A 133 8.45 7.50 -4.97
N LYS A 134 9.51 6.68 -4.86
CA LYS A 134 10.46 6.45 -5.97
C LYS A 134 9.78 5.83 -7.19
N ALA A 135 8.91 4.84 -7.00
CA ALA A 135 8.20 4.15 -8.08
C ALA A 135 7.26 5.08 -8.86
N ILE A 136 6.67 6.08 -8.19
CA ILE A 136 5.80 7.08 -8.82
C ILE A 136 6.53 8.38 -9.21
N GLY A 137 7.87 8.37 -9.22
CA GLY A 137 8.68 9.53 -9.64
C GLY A 137 8.62 10.75 -8.73
N LYS A 138 8.07 10.63 -7.51
CA LYS A 138 8.05 11.72 -6.54
C LYS A 138 9.37 11.82 -5.79
N LYS A 139 9.86 13.03 -5.58
CA LYS A 139 10.99 13.27 -4.67
C LYS A 139 10.62 12.77 -3.28
N ASN A 140 11.59 12.16 -2.61
CA ASN A 140 11.45 11.67 -1.24
C ASN A 140 11.23 12.90 -0.34
N ASP A 141 10.03 13.08 0.21
CA ASP A 141 9.78 14.15 1.17
C ASP A 141 10.43 13.79 2.52
N SER A 142 11.74 14.02 2.63
CA SER A 142 12.54 13.77 3.84
C SER A 142 12.02 14.52 5.07
N GLU A 143 11.29 15.61 4.88
CA GLU A 143 10.64 16.40 5.93
C GLU A 143 9.60 15.59 6.71
N PHE A 144 8.84 14.72 6.05
CA PHE A 144 7.85 13.86 6.73
C PHE A 144 8.53 12.79 7.58
N MET A 145 9.74 12.35 7.23
CA MET A 145 10.48 11.31 7.96
C MET A 145 10.94 11.82 9.33
N LEU A 146 11.32 13.09 9.43
CA LEU A 146 11.70 13.75 10.69
C LEU A 146 10.49 14.01 11.59
N ILE A 147 9.37 14.47 11.02
CA ILE A 147 8.10 14.63 11.73
C ILE A 147 7.61 13.28 12.29
N PHE A 148 7.79 12.21 11.52
CA PHE A 148 7.49 10.83 11.94
C PHE A 148 8.32 10.38 13.14
N LEU A 149 9.60 10.77 13.19
CA LEU A 149 10.50 10.34 14.26
C LEU A 149 10.22 11.06 15.59
N VAL A 150 9.81 12.33 15.52
CA VAL A 150 9.51 13.16 16.71
C VAL A 150 8.08 12.94 17.23
N LEU A 151 7.09 12.87 16.34
CA LEU A 151 5.66 12.76 16.73
C LEU A 151 5.08 11.36 16.53
N GLY A 152 5.72 10.53 15.71
CA GLY A 152 5.12 9.30 15.22
C GLY A 152 5.17 8.12 16.17
N ILE A 153 5.92 8.19 17.27
CA ILE A 153 5.75 7.22 18.36
C ILE A 153 4.48 7.55 19.15
N SER A 154 4.27 8.81 19.55
CA SER A 154 3.10 9.20 20.36
C SER A 154 1.79 9.25 19.57
N LEU A 155 1.84 9.47 18.26
CA LEU A 155 0.67 9.63 17.38
C LEU A 155 0.74 8.70 16.16
N TYR A 156 1.35 7.51 16.29
CA TYR A 156 1.49 6.56 15.19
C TYR A 156 0.15 6.26 14.50
N PHE A 157 -0.92 6.15 15.28
CA PHE A 157 -2.25 5.84 14.78
C PHE A 157 -2.74 6.85 13.72
N ILE A 158 -2.45 8.15 13.90
CA ILE A 158 -2.83 9.20 12.94
C ILE A 158 -2.05 9.03 11.64
N LEU A 159 -0.74 8.82 11.77
CA LEU A 159 0.16 8.68 10.63
C LEU A 159 -0.17 7.46 9.79
N TYR A 160 -0.55 6.35 10.42
CA TYR A 160 -1.03 5.15 9.72
C TYR A 160 -2.14 5.48 8.72
N PHE A 161 -3.19 6.19 9.16
CA PHE A 161 -4.32 6.54 8.29
C PHE A 161 -3.93 7.57 7.23
N TYR A 162 -3.17 8.60 7.61
CA TYR A 162 -2.71 9.64 6.69
C TYR A 162 -1.93 9.05 5.52
N PHE A 163 -0.89 8.25 5.78
CA PHE A 163 -0.05 7.71 4.71
C PHE A 163 -0.76 6.67 3.87
N ARG A 164 -1.59 5.82 4.48
CA ARG A 164 -2.41 4.86 3.74
C ARG A 164 -3.31 5.57 2.73
N ASN A 165 -4.02 6.61 3.16
CA ASN A 165 -4.92 7.36 2.29
C ASN A 165 -4.13 8.13 1.22
N LYS A 166 -3.06 8.83 1.61
CA LYS A 166 -2.20 9.58 0.68
C LYS A 166 -1.61 8.69 -0.42
N MET A 167 -1.10 7.51 -0.07
CA MET A 167 -0.55 6.57 -1.06
C MET A 167 -1.65 5.99 -1.97
N ASN A 168 -2.83 5.71 -1.44
CA ASN A 168 -3.96 5.24 -2.22
C ASN A 168 -4.45 6.28 -3.24
N GLU A 169 -4.55 7.54 -2.84
CA GLU A 169 -4.88 8.65 -3.75
C GLU A 169 -3.82 8.77 -4.85
N GLN A 170 -2.54 8.72 -4.50
CA GLN A 170 -1.45 8.79 -5.47
C GLN A 170 -1.42 7.63 -6.46
N MET A 171 -1.82 6.42 -6.03
CA MET A 171 -1.97 5.27 -6.92
C MET A 171 -2.97 5.50 -8.05
N SER A 172 -4.04 6.25 -7.79
CA SER A 172 -5.07 6.52 -8.80
C SER A 172 -4.59 7.45 -9.92
N LEU A 173 -3.46 8.15 -9.71
CA LEU A 173 -2.90 9.16 -10.60
C LEU A 173 -1.70 8.66 -11.41
N ILE A 174 -1.37 7.37 -11.36
CA ILE A 174 -0.24 6.79 -12.10
C ILE A 174 -0.61 6.67 -13.58
N GLU A 175 0.28 7.04 -14.50
CA GLU A 175 0.10 6.92 -15.96
C GLU A 175 0.60 5.59 -16.55
#